data_AF-A0A848UHK5-F1
#
_entry.id   AF-A0A848UHK5-F1
#
_cell.length_a   1.000
_cell.length_b   1.000
_cell.length_c   1.000
_cell.angle_alpha   90.00
_cell.angle_beta   90.00
_cell.angle_gamma   90.00
#
_symmetry.space_group_name_H-M   'P 1'
#
loop_
_entity.id
_entity.type
_entity.pdbx_description
1 polymer ?
#
loop_
_entity_poly.entity_id
_entity_poly.type
_entity_poly.pdbx_seq_one_letter_code
_entity_poly.pdbx_strand_id
1 'polypeptide(L)' 'MHCQIVKRDGTTIDFEGNHTFSPEQVEWFKAGSALNVVRQMLADG' A
#
# COMPACT_ATOMS: atom_id res chain seq x y z
N MET A 1 -2.94 -4.05 -9.08
CA MET A 1 -2.92 -4.77 -7.77
C MET A 1 -3.95 -5.89 -7.85
N HIS A 2 -3.56 -7.12 -7.50
CA HIS A 2 -4.46 -8.28 -7.54
C HIS A 2 -5.10 -8.49 -6.17
N CYS A 3 -6.42 -8.59 -6.15
CA CYS A 3 -7.19 -8.77 -4.94
C CYS A 3 -8.05 -10.03 -5.05
N GLN A 4 -8.29 -10.68 -3.92
CA GLN A 4 -9.04 -11.93 -3.86
C GLN A 4 -10.06 -11.89 -2.73
N ILE A 5 -11.26 -12.37 -3.01
CA ILE A 5 -12.29 -12.67 -2.01
C ILE A 5 -12.23 -14.17 -1.74
N VAL A 6 -11.93 -14.57 -0.51
CA VAL A 6 -11.98 -15.97 -0.06
C VAL A 6 -13.31 -16.22 0.65
N LYS A 7 -14.12 -17.15 0.13
CA LYS A 7 -15.42 -17.51 0.72
C LYS A 7 -15.28 -18.60 1.78
N ARG A 8 -16.32 -18.79 2.60
CA ARG A 8 -16.35 -19.85 3.64
C ARG A 8 -16.25 -21.27 3.08
N ASP A 9 -16.69 -21.48 1.85
CA ASP A 9 -16.61 -22.77 1.16
C ASP A 9 -15.23 -23.02 0.52
N GLY A 10 -14.29 -22.09 0.67
CA GLY A 10 -12.95 -22.16 0.11
C GLY A 10 -12.84 -21.69 -1.33
N THR A 11 -13.94 -21.33 -2.00
CA THR A 11 -13.88 -20.76 -3.35
C THR A 11 -13.36 -19.32 -3.31
N THR A 12 -12.71 -18.91 -4.40
CA THR A 12 -12.13 -17.57 -4.53
C THR A 12 -12.76 -16.79 -5.68
N ILE A 13 -12.81 -15.47 -5.54
CA ILE A 13 -13.16 -14.53 -6.62
C ILE A 13 -12.01 -13.54 -6.74
N ASP A 14 -11.38 -13.50 -7.90
CA ASP A 14 -10.30 -12.57 -8.20
C ASP A 14 -10.83 -11.28 -8.83
N PHE A 15 -10.21 -10.16 -8.50
CA PHE A 15 -10.54 -8.85 -9.07
C PHE A 15 -9.33 -7.91 -9.03
N GLU A 16 -9.38 -6.84 -9.83
CA GLU A 16 -8.35 -5.81 -9.85
C GLU A 16 -8.67 -4.67 -8.88
N GLY A 17 -7.68 -4.31 -8.05
CA GLY A 17 -7.70 -3.09 -7.24
C GLY A 17 -6.97 -1.97 -7.98
N ASN A 18 -7.70 -0.98 -8.48
CA ASN A 18 -7.10 0.22 -9.05
C ASN A 18 -6.76 1.22 -7.94
N HIS A 19 -5.68 1.98 -8.13
CA HIS A 19 -5.28 3.05 -7.22
C HIS A 19 -4.69 4.23 -7.97
N THR A 20 -4.62 5.37 -7.30
CA THR A 20 -4.04 6.62 -7.81
C THR A 20 -2.72 7.00 -7.14
N PHE A 21 -2.10 6.07 -6.38
CA PHE A 21 -0.80 6.31 -5.76
C PHE A 21 0.25 6.75 -6.78
N SER A 22 0.87 7.90 -6.49
CA SER A 22 2.14 8.29 -7.10
C SER A 22 3.30 7.50 -6.49
N PRO A 23 4.49 7.48 -7.13
CA PRO A 23 5.66 6.81 -6.58
C PRO A 23 6.03 7.27 -5.15
N GLU A 24 5.90 8.57 -4.86
CA GLU A 24 6.16 9.11 -3.52
C GLU A 24 5.15 8.61 -2.49
N GLN A 25 3.86 8.55 -2.84
CA GLN A 25 2.84 8.06 -1.94
C GLN A 25 2.96 6.56 -1.66
N VAL A 26 3.56 5.79 -2.60
CA VAL A 26 3.94 4.40 -2.34
C VAL A 26 5.02 4.32 -1.24
N GLU A 27 5.99 5.23 -1.22
CA GLU A 27 7.00 5.27 -0.15
C GLU A 27 6.39 5.67 1.20
N TRP A 28 5.43 6.62 1.22
CA TRP A 28 4.68 6.93 2.43
C TRP A 28 3.94 5.70 2.97
N PHE A 29 3.32 4.91 2.09
CA PHE A 29 2.66 3.66 2.46
C PHE A 29 3.64 2.64 3.04
N LYS A 30 4.80 2.43 2.38
CA LYS A 30 5.85 1.53 2.88
C LYS A 30 6.41 1.95 4.24
N ALA A 31 6.55 3.26 4.46
CA ALA A 31 7.00 3.83 5.72
C ALA A 31 5.90 3.84 6.80
N GLY A 32 4.66 3.50 6.45
CA GLY A 32 3.48 3.52 7.33
C GLY A 32 2.81 4.89 7.50
N SER A 33 3.46 5.99 7.08
CA SER A 33 2.85 7.31 6.90
C SER A 33 3.82 8.25 6.18
N ALA A 34 3.28 9.35 5.62
CA ALA A 34 4.10 10.43 5.08
C ALA A 34 5.02 11.05 6.15
N LEU A 35 4.53 11.16 7.39
CA LEU A 35 5.30 11.72 8.51
C LEU A 35 6.54 10.88 8.83
N ASN A 36 6.47 9.56 8.68
CA ASN A 36 7.62 8.69 8.89
C ASN A 36 8.72 8.91 7.85
N VAL A 37 8.36 9.17 6.60
CA VAL A 37 9.34 9.53 5.55
C VAL A 37 9.99 10.87 5.86
N VAL A 38 9.19 11.90 6.22
CA VAL A 38 9.72 13.21 6.62
C VAL A 38 10.68 13.08 7.81
N ARG A 39 10.33 12.26 8.82
CA ARG A 39 11.19 12.02 9.97
C ARG A 39 12.53 11.39 9.58
N GLN A 40 12.55 10.45 8.63
CA GLN A 40 13.80 9.84 8.13
C GLN A 40 14.64 10.89 7.40
N MET A 41 14.04 11.66 6.48
CA MET A 41 14.73 12.73 5.75
C MET A 41 15.35 13.79 6.68
N LEU A 42 14.67 14.12 7.78
CA LEU A 42 15.15 15.06 8.79
C LEU A 42 16.20 14.48 9.74
N ALA A 43 16.28 13.15 9.88
CA ALA A 43 17.26 12.47 10.72
C ALA A 43 18.55 12.15 9.96
N ASP A 44 18.45 12.01 8.64
CA ASP A 44 19.58 11.73 7.73
C ASP A 44 20.32 13.01 7.28
N GLY A 45 19.83 14.20 7.67
CA GLY A 45 20.45 15.51 7.41
C GLY A 45 21.07 16.12 8.66
#